data_AF-A0A8T7DUZ8-F1
#
_entry.id   AF-A0A8T7DUZ8-F1
#
_cell.length_a   1.000
_cell.length_b   1.000
_cell.length_c   1.000
_cell.angle_alpha   90.00
_cell.angle_beta   90.00
_cell.angle_gamma   90.00
#
_symmetry.space_group_name_H-M   'P 1'
#
loop_
_entity.id
_entity.type
_entity.pdbx_description
1 polymer ?
#
loop_
_entity_poly.entity_id
_entity_poly.type
_entity_poly.pdbx_seq_one_letter_code
_entity_poly.pdbx_strand_id
1 'polypeptide(L)'
;MITRKPPHRKTLYLTIAVLLLFAIVATSLRMLIRSDDSLPAGDSAWSIRITHVIEAIDQSAVIAIPPPWDTRHARLYSQSLSHPGLRQRRTKTDKKDRDVVLTAQKTGYYTIESEFNIYVSHLPLSEPRKTGLSEQNRASWLASSSGISVNTPVTDAVVEQIARESPEPERLIELLFNYASNNIRIDPAASSDSEHALTRKRASALGSTRAMVALLRSAHLPARIVSGVDLHAPSKPQKFWAEVYDGTRWLPLDPVNGYFSELPIFYIPLRKGDNQLLRTEQARAMTTEWRIASLPKYQGLLTSDKKRPTDILDLTRLSPASREILSALLLLPLGVLTTELIRQFAGIRTYGTFTPTLLALAITHVYWVTAVIVLLLVTVIGVTIRAAMPELNLQRTPRLAIVFTLVAMSMSIVVSGMNYFNPEVDNTVTLLPLVILTMLVDRIYTVYDERGLKTAAIRLAWTIIAALVALFVLLQAHWGAWLVAYPEIHAITLAAVIVIGLYHGPKLRDYPGLSWLKEPVRTTRDRKTDTLQPEQSGDSR
;
A
#
# COMPACT_ATOMS: atom_id res chain seq x y z
N MET A 1 19.79 -33.46 29.82
CA MET A 1 18.78 -34.07 28.93
C MET A 1 17.51 -34.28 29.76
N ILE A 2 16.59 -33.32 29.77
CA ILE A 2 15.33 -33.42 30.53
C ILE A 2 14.32 -34.16 29.62
N THR A 3 14.09 -35.43 29.89
CA THR A 3 13.08 -36.26 29.23
C THR A 3 11.69 -35.79 29.67
N ARG A 4 11.16 -34.72 29.05
CA ARG A 4 9.75 -34.36 29.21
C ARG A 4 8.89 -35.51 28.66
N LYS A 5 8.17 -36.20 29.56
CA LYS A 5 7.07 -37.11 29.20
C LYS A 5 6.19 -36.43 28.14
N PRO A 6 5.79 -37.13 27.06
CA PRO A 6 4.89 -36.54 26.07
C PRO A 6 3.62 -36.09 26.79
N PRO A 7 3.10 -34.88 26.52
CA PRO A 7 1.89 -34.38 27.14
C PRO A 7 0.76 -35.40 26.96
N HIS A 8 0.01 -35.67 28.02
CA HIS A 8 -1.09 -36.63 27.99
C HIS A 8 -2.07 -36.17 26.89
N ARG A 9 -2.53 -37.06 25.99
CA ARG A 9 -3.46 -36.68 24.90
C ARG A 9 -4.64 -35.80 25.37
N LYS A 10 -5.13 -36.04 26.60
CA LYS A 10 -6.14 -35.24 27.30
C LYS A 10 -5.74 -33.76 27.47
N THR A 11 -4.51 -33.44 27.88
CA THR A 11 -4.07 -32.06 28.07
C THR A 11 -4.04 -31.31 26.74
N LEU A 12 -3.76 -32.02 25.64
CA LEU A 12 -3.64 -31.38 24.33
C LEU A 12 -5.00 -31.15 23.65
N TYR A 13 -5.95 -32.08 23.79
CA TYR A 13 -7.35 -31.83 23.42
C TYR A 13 -7.97 -30.71 24.27
N LEU A 14 -7.63 -30.63 25.56
CA LEU A 14 -8.04 -29.53 26.43
C LEU A 14 -7.51 -28.18 25.91
N THR A 15 -6.24 -28.10 25.52
CA THR A 15 -5.67 -26.86 24.95
C THR A 15 -6.40 -26.44 23.67
N ILE A 16 -6.71 -27.38 22.77
CA ILE A 16 -7.47 -27.09 21.54
C ILE A 16 -8.87 -26.57 21.88
N ALA A 17 -9.57 -27.21 22.81
CA ALA A 17 -10.91 -26.81 23.23
C ALA A 17 -10.90 -25.40 23.86
N VAL A 18 -9.91 -25.09 24.70
CA VAL A 18 -9.75 -23.76 25.31
C VAL A 18 -9.48 -22.68 24.25
N LEU A 19 -8.63 -22.95 23.26
CA LEU A 19 -8.35 -22.00 22.17
C LEU A 19 -9.59 -21.73 21.32
N LEU A 20 -10.34 -22.78 20.95
CA LEU A 20 -11.58 -22.62 20.19
C LEU A 20 -12.66 -21.89 20.99
N LEU A 21 -12.83 -22.22 22.27
CA LEU A 21 -13.77 -21.53 23.15
C LEU A 21 -13.40 -20.06 23.30
N PHE A 22 -12.12 -19.76 23.52
CA PHE A 22 -11.62 -18.38 23.59
C PHE A 22 -11.93 -17.62 22.30
N ALA A 23 -11.65 -18.21 21.14
CA ALA A 23 -11.93 -17.58 19.85
C ALA A 23 -13.42 -17.29 19.65
N ILE A 24 -14.29 -18.23 19.99
CA ILE A 24 -15.75 -18.07 19.83
C ILE A 24 -16.25 -17.00 20.79
N VAL A 25 -15.87 -17.06 22.07
CA VAL A 25 -16.32 -16.10 23.09
C VAL A 25 -15.80 -14.69 22.79
N ALA A 26 -14.52 -14.55 22.46
CA ALA A 26 -13.92 -13.25 22.15
C ALA A 26 -14.53 -12.62 20.89
N THR A 27 -14.67 -13.39 19.81
CA THR A 27 -15.28 -12.91 18.57
C THR A 27 -16.76 -12.54 18.78
N SER A 28 -17.51 -13.37 19.52
CA SER A 28 -18.93 -13.12 19.80
C SER A 28 -19.13 -11.88 20.66
N LEU A 29 -18.33 -11.73 21.72
CA LEU A 29 -18.35 -10.55 22.60
C LEU A 29 -18.01 -9.28 21.80
N ARG A 30 -17.00 -9.34 20.93
CA ARG A 30 -16.63 -8.23 20.05
C ARG A 30 -17.73 -7.89 19.05
N MET A 31 -18.35 -8.91 18.43
CA MET A 31 -19.43 -8.71 17.47
C MET A 31 -20.65 -8.04 18.13
N LEU A 32 -20.94 -8.38 19.40
CA LEU A 32 -21.97 -7.71 20.19
C LEU A 32 -21.61 -6.24 20.45
N ILE A 33 -20.38 -5.98 20.96
CA ILE A 33 -19.93 -4.62 21.30
C ILE A 33 -19.87 -3.72 20.05
N ARG A 34 -19.50 -4.27 18.90
CA ARG A 34 -19.36 -3.54 17.63
C ARG A 34 -20.71 -3.29 16.94
N SER A 35 -21.77 -4.00 17.31
CA SER A 35 -23.10 -3.79 16.73
C SER A 35 -23.74 -2.46 17.11
N ASP A 36 -23.23 -1.81 18.18
CA ASP A 36 -23.70 -0.52 18.71
C ASP A 36 -22.98 0.72 18.13
N ASP A 37 -22.09 0.57 17.13
CA ASP A 37 -21.48 1.72 16.45
C ASP A 37 -22.46 2.37 15.45
N SER A 38 -23.63 2.81 15.95
CA SER A 38 -24.44 3.80 15.27
C SER A 38 -23.66 5.12 15.20
N LEU A 39 -23.76 5.82 14.07
CA LEU A 39 -23.20 7.17 13.95
C LEU A 39 -23.73 8.04 15.11
N PRO A 40 -22.87 8.85 15.77
CA PRO A 40 -23.34 9.85 16.72
C PRO A 40 -24.43 10.71 16.06
N ALA A 41 -25.43 11.13 16.82
CA ALA A 41 -26.56 11.87 16.27
C ALA A 41 -26.07 13.10 15.48
N GLY A 42 -26.42 13.15 14.19
CA GLY A 42 -26.00 14.18 13.24
C GLY A 42 -24.92 13.70 12.27
N ASP A 43 -23.99 12.85 12.67
CA ASP A 43 -22.88 12.44 11.81
C ASP A 43 -23.31 11.56 10.64
N SER A 44 -22.53 11.58 9.57
CA SER A 44 -22.82 10.83 8.35
C SER A 44 -21.58 10.13 7.79
N ALA A 45 -21.79 8.94 7.22
CA ALA A 45 -20.78 8.22 6.48
C ALA A 45 -21.15 8.25 4.99
N TRP A 46 -20.15 8.44 4.14
CA TRP A 46 -20.31 8.57 2.70
C TRP A 46 -19.31 7.70 1.96
N SER A 47 -19.77 7.05 0.90
CA SER A 47 -18.94 6.35 -0.07
C SER A 47 -18.87 7.18 -1.34
N ILE A 48 -17.66 7.54 -1.75
CA ILE A 48 -17.35 8.23 -3.00
C ILE A 48 -16.69 7.21 -3.92
N ARG A 49 -17.43 6.72 -4.90
CA ARG A 49 -16.89 5.88 -5.96
C ARG A 49 -16.67 6.71 -7.22
N ILE A 50 -15.44 6.72 -7.72
CA ILE A 50 -15.04 7.42 -8.93
C ILE A 50 -14.51 6.39 -9.91
N THR A 51 -15.17 6.28 -11.06
CA THR A 51 -14.76 5.39 -12.15
C THR A 51 -14.17 6.23 -13.27
N HIS A 52 -12.90 6.01 -13.57
CA HIS A 52 -12.18 6.70 -14.62
C HIS A 52 -11.91 5.75 -15.79
N VAL A 53 -12.28 6.17 -17.00
CA VAL A 53 -11.89 5.52 -18.26
C VAL A 53 -10.75 6.32 -18.86
N ILE A 54 -9.60 5.67 -19.02
CA ILE A 54 -8.35 6.31 -19.43
C ILE A 54 -7.79 5.58 -20.64
N GLU A 55 -7.34 6.35 -21.62
CA GLU A 55 -6.58 5.88 -22.77
C GLU A 55 -5.09 6.06 -22.50
N ALA A 56 -4.34 4.97 -22.43
CA ALA A 56 -2.88 4.99 -22.35
C ALA A 56 -2.29 5.07 -23.76
N ILE A 57 -1.63 6.19 -24.07
CA ILE A 57 -1.05 6.48 -25.39
C ILE A 57 0.29 5.75 -25.54
N ASP A 58 1.05 5.65 -24.45
CA ASP A 58 2.37 5.01 -24.44
C ASP A 58 2.46 3.85 -23.43
N GLN A 59 3.39 2.94 -23.67
CA GLN A 59 3.84 1.96 -22.68
C GLN A 59 4.65 2.75 -21.65
N SER A 60 4.23 2.72 -20.37
CA SER A 60 4.71 3.58 -19.26
C SER A 60 3.86 4.81 -18.92
N ALA A 61 2.70 5.00 -19.55
CA ALA A 61 1.78 6.08 -19.17
C ALA A 61 1.50 6.12 -17.66
N VAL A 62 1.66 7.29 -17.05
CA VAL A 62 1.57 7.48 -15.59
C VAL A 62 0.25 8.17 -15.26
N ILE A 63 -0.48 7.61 -14.29
CA ILE A 63 -1.78 8.09 -13.83
C ILE A 63 -1.71 8.24 -12.32
N ALA A 64 -1.76 9.48 -11.82
CA ALA A 64 -1.75 9.76 -10.38
C ALA A 64 -3.16 10.11 -9.89
N ILE A 65 -3.62 9.36 -8.87
CA ILE A 65 -4.94 9.50 -8.26
C ILE A 65 -4.78 10.03 -6.83
N PRO A 66 -5.25 11.24 -6.54
CA PRO A 66 -5.14 11.82 -5.20
C PRO A 66 -6.20 11.22 -4.26
N PRO A 67 -5.81 10.76 -3.05
CA PRO A 67 -6.78 10.41 -2.02
C PRO A 67 -7.38 11.69 -1.40
N PRO A 68 -8.64 11.62 -0.91
CA PRO A 68 -9.25 12.73 -0.17
C PRO A 68 -8.40 13.21 1.01
N TRP A 69 -8.44 14.52 1.24
CA TRP A 69 -7.81 15.16 2.38
C TRP A 69 -8.73 15.11 3.60
N ASP A 70 -8.15 14.80 4.76
CA ASP A 70 -8.83 14.97 6.03
C ASP A 70 -9.05 16.47 6.29
N THR A 71 -10.21 16.80 6.81
CA THR A 71 -10.60 18.16 7.20
C THR A 71 -10.92 18.20 8.69
N ARG A 72 -11.32 19.38 9.20
CA ARG A 72 -11.82 19.52 10.57
C ARG A 72 -13.07 18.69 10.82
N HIS A 73 -13.86 18.42 9.79
CA HIS A 73 -15.14 17.72 9.92
C HIS A 73 -15.13 16.36 9.25
N ALA A 74 -14.20 16.08 8.33
CA ALA A 74 -14.19 14.85 7.56
C ALA A 74 -12.89 14.06 7.72
N ARG A 75 -12.99 12.73 7.82
CA ARG A 75 -11.84 11.82 7.84
C ARG A 75 -12.02 10.65 6.89
N LEU A 76 -10.98 10.37 6.11
CA LEU A 76 -10.89 9.18 5.28
C LEU A 76 -10.60 7.95 6.14
N TYR A 77 -11.40 6.91 6.02
CA TYR A 77 -11.28 5.72 6.88
C TYR A 77 -11.08 4.42 6.15
N SER A 78 -11.50 4.38 4.89
CA SER A 78 -11.29 3.25 4.02
C SER A 78 -11.08 3.78 2.61
N GLN A 79 -10.10 3.19 1.94
CA GLN A 79 -9.79 3.43 0.55
C GLN A 79 -9.61 2.08 -0.12
N SER A 80 -10.30 1.88 -1.24
CA SER A 80 -10.12 0.74 -2.11
C SER A 80 -9.84 1.25 -3.51
N LEU A 81 -8.90 0.61 -4.20
CA LEU A 81 -8.54 0.97 -5.56
C LEU A 81 -8.45 -0.30 -6.39
N SER A 82 -9.29 -0.42 -7.40
CA SER A 82 -9.27 -1.48 -8.39
C SER A 82 -8.70 -0.93 -9.69
N HIS A 83 -7.61 -1.55 -10.16
CA HIS A 83 -6.86 -1.09 -11.33
C HIS A 83 -6.44 -2.28 -12.23
N PRO A 84 -7.40 -2.93 -12.93
CA PRO A 84 -7.10 -4.08 -13.77
C PRO A 84 -6.06 -3.75 -14.85
N GLY A 85 -4.95 -4.49 -14.87
CA GLY A 85 -3.91 -4.34 -15.90
C GLY A 85 -2.96 -3.15 -15.72
N LEU A 86 -3.17 -2.31 -14.70
CA LEU A 86 -2.23 -1.25 -14.31
C LEU A 86 -1.36 -1.72 -13.15
N ARG A 87 -0.17 -1.14 -13.04
CA ARG A 87 0.75 -1.42 -11.93
C ARG A 87 0.78 -0.22 -10.99
N GLN A 88 0.47 -0.43 -9.72
CA GLN A 88 0.63 0.61 -8.71
C GLN A 88 2.10 0.79 -8.34
N ARG A 89 2.61 2.02 -8.51
CA ARG A 89 3.90 2.43 -7.99
C ARG A 89 3.74 2.71 -6.49
N ARG A 90 4.47 1.95 -5.65
CA ARG A 90 4.55 2.26 -4.22
C ARG A 90 5.48 3.45 -4.04
N THR A 91 4.93 4.65 -3.97
CA THR A 91 5.69 5.86 -3.65
C THR A 91 6.20 5.77 -2.20
N LYS A 92 7.39 5.19 -2.00
CA LYS A 92 8.19 5.48 -0.81
C LYS A 92 8.98 6.74 -1.13
N THR A 93 8.70 7.80 -0.39
CA THR A 93 9.58 8.98 -0.24
C THR A 93 9.37 10.10 -1.27
N ASP A 94 8.17 10.66 -1.30
CA ASP A 94 8.10 12.09 -1.07
C ASP A 94 7.02 12.32 -0.02
N LYS A 95 7.36 12.90 1.14
CA LYS A 95 6.36 13.20 2.19
C LYS A 95 5.26 14.16 1.69
N LYS A 96 5.44 14.72 0.48
CA LYS A 96 4.60 15.75 -0.13
C LYS A 96 3.57 15.21 -1.14
N ASP A 97 3.84 14.10 -1.83
CA ASP A 97 2.94 13.59 -2.86
C ASP A 97 2.17 12.36 -2.33
N ARG A 98 0.88 12.55 -1.98
CA ARG A 98 -0.01 11.53 -1.42
C ARG A 98 -0.68 10.68 -2.51
N ASP A 99 -0.40 10.97 -3.76
CA ASP A 99 -1.10 10.40 -4.88
C ASP A 99 -0.74 8.93 -5.07
N VAL A 100 -1.77 8.12 -5.36
CA VAL A 100 -1.58 6.74 -5.80
C VAL A 100 -1.21 6.78 -7.27
N VAL A 101 0.07 6.54 -7.55
CA VAL A 101 0.60 6.55 -8.91
C VAL A 101 0.44 5.15 -9.52
N LEU A 102 -0.20 5.08 -10.67
CA LEU A 102 -0.42 3.88 -11.48
C LEU A 102 0.33 4.02 -12.80
N THR A 103 0.86 2.92 -13.32
CA THR A 103 1.61 2.89 -14.59
C THR A 103 1.01 1.85 -15.52
N ALA A 104 0.74 2.26 -16.76
CA ALA A 104 0.24 1.37 -17.81
C ALA A 104 1.36 0.49 -18.38
N GLN A 105 1.09 -0.81 -18.51
CA GLN A 105 2.04 -1.78 -19.06
C GLN A 105 1.91 -1.97 -20.58
N LYS A 106 0.75 -1.60 -21.13
CA LYS A 106 0.43 -1.67 -22.57
C LYS A 106 -0.39 -0.45 -22.96
N THR A 107 -0.34 -0.07 -24.23
CA THR A 107 -1.26 0.91 -24.77
C THR A 107 -2.68 0.35 -24.82
N GLY A 108 -3.68 1.20 -24.62
CA GLY A 108 -5.09 0.80 -24.62
C GLY A 108 -5.93 1.46 -23.54
N TYR A 109 -7.18 0.99 -23.42
CA TYR A 109 -8.16 1.53 -22.48
C TYR A 109 -8.11 0.81 -21.14
N TYR A 110 -8.02 1.59 -20.07
CA TYR A 110 -8.05 1.10 -18.70
C TYR A 110 -9.22 1.73 -17.94
N THR A 111 -9.90 0.90 -17.16
CA THR A 111 -10.93 1.36 -16.21
C THR A 111 -10.34 1.30 -14.81
N ILE A 112 -10.39 2.43 -14.11
CA ILE A 112 -9.90 2.53 -12.74
C ILE A 112 -11.08 2.87 -11.84
N GLU A 113 -11.32 2.02 -10.85
CA GLU A 113 -12.37 2.25 -9.87
C GLU A 113 -11.72 2.60 -8.54
N SER A 114 -11.97 3.81 -8.07
CA SER A 114 -11.53 4.28 -6.76
C SER A 114 -12.74 4.43 -5.86
N GLU A 115 -12.69 3.83 -4.68
CA GLU A 115 -13.73 3.94 -3.66
C GLU A 115 -13.12 4.51 -2.38
N PHE A 116 -13.63 5.66 -1.97
CA PHE A 116 -13.22 6.36 -0.76
C PHE A 116 -14.40 6.44 0.20
N ASN A 117 -14.24 5.88 1.38
CA ASN A 117 -15.24 5.98 2.42
C ASN A 117 -14.80 7.01 3.45
N ILE A 118 -15.66 8.00 3.65
CA ILE A 118 -15.41 9.21 4.43
C ILE A 118 -16.44 9.31 5.53
N TYR A 119 -15.95 9.63 6.73
CA TYR A 119 -16.78 9.96 7.86
C TYR A 119 -16.83 11.48 8.00
N VAL A 120 -18.03 12.04 8.12
CA VAL A 120 -18.28 13.47 8.31
C VAL A 120 -18.94 13.67 9.67
N SER A 121 -18.23 14.40 10.53
CA SER A 121 -18.60 14.80 11.88
C SER A 121 -19.14 16.22 11.89
N HIS A 122 -20.26 16.44 12.56
CA HIS A 122 -20.76 17.79 12.81
C HIS A 122 -19.89 18.56 13.82
N LEU A 123 -19.21 17.84 14.70
CA LEU A 123 -18.25 18.42 15.64
C LEU A 123 -16.84 18.50 15.03
N PRO A 124 -16.07 19.56 15.31
CA PRO A 124 -14.70 19.67 14.81
C PRO A 124 -13.81 18.61 15.47
N LEU A 125 -13.17 17.80 14.63
CA LEU A 125 -12.17 16.81 14.98
C LEU A 125 -10.81 17.51 15.20
N SER A 126 -9.97 16.92 16.05
CA SER A 126 -8.59 17.41 16.29
C SER A 126 -7.81 17.55 14.98
N GLU A 127 -7.28 18.74 14.74
CA GLU A 127 -6.48 19.05 13.55
C GLU A 127 -5.14 18.31 13.55
N PRO A 128 -4.65 17.81 12.40
CA PRO A 128 -3.25 17.43 12.28
C PRO A 128 -2.34 18.65 12.56
N ARG A 129 -1.19 18.39 13.17
CA ARG A 129 -0.23 19.43 13.62
C ARG A 129 0.18 20.32 12.42
N LYS A 130 -0.09 21.62 12.52
CA LYS A 130 0.21 22.61 11.46
C LYS A 130 1.72 22.70 11.23
N THR A 131 2.16 22.48 9.99
CA THR A 131 3.51 22.86 9.55
C THR A 131 3.44 24.22 8.88
N GLY A 132 4.24 25.19 9.34
CA GLY A 132 4.41 26.48 8.65
C GLY A 132 4.86 26.27 7.20
N LEU A 133 4.46 27.17 6.31
CA LEU A 133 4.87 27.09 4.90
C LEU A 133 6.38 27.34 4.78
N SER A 134 7.10 26.38 4.20
CA SER A 134 8.46 26.58 3.71
C SER A 134 8.49 27.70 2.66
N GLU A 135 9.57 28.48 2.62
CA GLU A 135 9.78 29.58 1.66
C GLU A 135 9.61 29.13 0.20
N GLN A 136 10.11 27.94 -0.15
CA GLN A 136 9.97 27.40 -1.50
C GLN A 136 8.50 27.15 -1.89
N ASN A 137 7.67 26.72 -0.94
CA ASN A 137 6.23 26.57 -1.17
C ASN A 137 5.54 27.94 -1.26
N ARG A 138 5.98 28.94 -0.48
CA ARG A 138 5.42 30.29 -0.59
C ARG A 138 5.64 30.86 -1.99
N ALA A 139 6.84 30.70 -2.54
CA ALA A 139 7.17 31.15 -3.88
C ALA A 139 6.30 30.46 -4.95
N SER A 140 6.07 29.14 -4.85
CA SER A 140 5.22 28.43 -5.81
C SER A 140 3.75 28.86 -5.75
N TRP A 141 3.24 29.25 -4.59
CA TRP A 141 1.87 29.74 -4.41
C TRP A 141 1.68 31.22 -4.73
N LEU A 142 2.75 31.93 -5.07
CA LEU A 142 2.72 33.32 -5.57
C LEU A 142 2.90 33.39 -7.09
N ALA A 143 3.50 32.36 -7.70
CA ALA A 143 3.76 32.32 -9.13
C ALA A 143 2.49 32.14 -9.98
N SER A 144 2.57 32.52 -11.26
CA SER A 144 1.56 32.19 -12.27
C SER A 144 1.49 30.68 -12.51
N SER A 145 0.29 30.19 -12.87
CA SER A 145 0.05 28.77 -13.14
C SER A 145 -0.98 28.60 -14.26
N SER A 146 -1.21 27.38 -14.74
CA SER A 146 -2.13 27.11 -15.87
C SER A 146 -3.53 27.73 -15.65
N GLY A 147 -3.89 28.70 -16.48
CA GLY A 147 -5.15 29.46 -16.42
C GLY A 147 -5.23 30.52 -15.31
N ILE A 148 -4.13 30.80 -14.61
CA ILE A 148 -4.00 31.83 -13.56
C ILE A 148 -2.83 32.75 -13.95
N SER A 149 -3.17 33.85 -14.60
CA SER A 149 -2.24 34.95 -14.91
C SER A 149 -2.16 35.90 -13.72
N VAL A 150 -0.95 36.10 -13.18
CA VAL A 150 -0.64 37.01 -12.05
C VAL A 150 0.16 38.21 -12.57
N ASN A 151 0.05 39.38 -11.93
CA ASN A 151 0.72 40.63 -12.30
C ASN A 151 0.35 41.13 -13.71
N THR A 152 -0.94 41.02 -14.04
CA THR A 152 -1.50 41.62 -15.26
C THR A 152 -1.98 43.05 -14.98
N PRO A 153 -2.02 43.94 -15.98
CA PRO A 153 -2.53 45.30 -15.79
C PRO A 153 -3.94 45.33 -15.18
N VAL A 154 -4.76 44.31 -15.46
CA VAL A 154 -6.13 44.19 -14.94
C VAL A 154 -6.13 43.76 -13.47
N THR A 155 -5.35 42.75 -13.09
CA THR A 155 -5.26 42.30 -11.70
C THR A 155 -4.67 43.39 -10.81
N ASP A 156 -3.64 44.07 -11.29
CA ASP A 156 -2.92 45.05 -10.50
C ASP A 156 -3.75 46.32 -10.32
N ALA A 157 -4.48 46.75 -11.35
CA ALA A 157 -5.44 47.85 -11.22
C ALA A 157 -6.54 47.56 -10.18
N VAL A 158 -7.08 46.34 -10.15
CA VAL A 158 -8.10 45.94 -9.17
C VAL A 158 -7.52 45.87 -7.76
N VAL A 159 -6.34 45.27 -7.60
CA VAL A 159 -5.67 45.16 -6.30
C VAL A 159 -5.28 46.54 -5.76
N GLU A 160 -4.72 47.42 -6.59
CA GLU A 160 -4.38 48.79 -6.19
C GLU A 160 -5.61 49.65 -5.88
N GLN A 161 -6.72 49.44 -6.59
CA GLN A 161 -7.98 50.12 -6.27
C GLN A 161 -8.45 49.73 -4.87
N ILE A 162 -8.50 48.43 -4.57
CA ILE A 162 -9.00 47.91 -3.29
C ILE A 162 -8.03 48.20 -2.15
N ALA A 163 -6.72 48.11 -2.39
CA ALA A 163 -5.70 48.44 -1.38
C ALA A 163 -5.71 49.92 -0.98
N ARG A 164 -6.14 50.83 -1.87
CA ARG A 164 -6.36 52.25 -1.54
C ARG A 164 -7.56 52.46 -0.63
N GLU A 165 -8.59 51.62 -0.74
CA GLU A 165 -9.82 51.71 0.06
C GLU A 165 -9.63 51.17 1.49
N SER A 166 -8.70 50.24 1.72
CA SER A 166 -8.37 49.77 3.08
C SER A 166 -6.94 49.18 3.17
N PRO A 167 -6.06 49.74 4.02
CA PRO A 167 -4.68 49.27 4.18
C PRO A 167 -4.52 48.03 5.09
N GLU A 168 -5.59 47.53 5.70
CA GLU A 168 -5.54 46.35 6.59
C GLU A 168 -5.46 45.03 5.79
N PRO A 169 -4.45 44.17 6.00
CA PRO A 169 -4.28 42.92 5.25
C PRO A 169 -5.44 41.91 5.42
N GLU A 170 -6.03 41.83 6.61
CA GLU A 170 -7.16 40.91 6.89
C GLU A 170 -8.41 41.34 6.10
N ARG A 171 -8.64 42.65 6.02
CA ARG A 171 -9.77 43.25 5.30
C ARG A 171 -9.57 43.19 3.79
N LEU A 172 -8.32 43.21 3.32
CA LEU A 172 -7.98 43.06 1.91
C LEU A 172 -8.49 41.73 1.34
N ILE A 173 -8.37 40.63 2.09
CA ILE A 173 -8.89 39.31 1.67
C ILE A 173 -10.40 39.36 1.49
N GLU A 174 -11.12 39.95 2.44
CA GLU A 174 -12.58 40.08 2.40
C GLU A 174 -13.04 40.96 1.22
N LEU A 175 -12.38 42.10 0.98
CA LEU A 175 -12.74 43.02 -0.10
C LEU A 175 -12.46 42.40 -1.48
N LEU A 176 -11.31 41.73 -1.64
CA LEU A 176 -11.01 40.97 -2.86
C LEU A 176 -12.03 39.84 -3.07
N PHE A 177 -12.46 39.20 -1.97
CA PHE A 177 -13.47 38.16 -2.02
C PHE A 177 -14.82 38.70 -2.52
N ASN A 178 -15.29 39.79 -1.91
CA ASN A 178 -16.53 40.46 -2.28
C ASN A 178 -16.48 40.99 -3.71
N TYR A 179 -15.34 41.51 -4.15
CA TYR A 179 -15.15 41.95 -5.53
C TYR A 179 -15.38 40.79 -6.51
N ALA A 180 -14.69 39.67 -6.30
CA ALA A 180 -14.79 38.53 -7.22
C ALA A 180 -16.18 37.88 -7.19
N SER A 181 -16.82 37.76 -6.02
CA SER A 181 -18.14 37.16 -5.89
C SER A 181 -19.26 38.05 -6.50
N ASN A 182 -19.17 39.37 -6.32
CA ASN A 182 -20.22 40.28 -6.79
C ASN A 182 -20.05 40.74 -8.24
N ASN A 183 -18.81 40.86 -8.73
CA ASN A 183 -18.54 41.42 -10.06
C ASN A 183 -18.38 40.38 -11.16
N ILE A 184 -18.24 39.09 -10.84
CA ILE A 184 -18.06 38.02 -11.84
C ILE A 184 -19.32 37.18 -11.91
N ARG A 185 -20.03 37.26 -13.03
CA ARG A 185 -21.21 36.43 -13.27
C ARG A 185 -20.81 35.01 -13.68
N ILE A 186 -21.40 34.02 -13.01
CA ILE A 186 -21.14 32.61 -13.30
C ILE A 186 -21.93 32.17 -14.54
N ASP A 187 -21.20 31.64 -15.53
CA ASP A 187 -21.73 31.09 -16.77
C ASP A 187 -20.99 29.78 -17.10
N PRO A 188 -21.67 28.62 -17.12
CA PRO A 188 -21.02 27.33 -17.39
C PRO A 188 -20.32 27.23 -18.74
N ALA A 189 -20.73 28.03 -19.73
CA ALA A 189 -20.14 28.02 -21.08
C ALA A 189 -18.98 29.03 -21.25
N ALA A 190 -18.73 29.89 -20.26
CA ALA A 190 -17.68 30.90 -20.33
C ALA A 190 -16.28 30.30 -20.11
N SER A 191 -15.24 31.07 -20.47
CA SER A 191 -13.85 30.66 -20.29
C SER A 191 -13.53 30.38 -18.82
N SER A 192 -12.57 29.47 -18.63
CA SER A 192 -12.02 29.12 -17.31
C SER A 192 -10.73 29.88 -17.00
N ASP A 193 -10.33 30.85 -17.80
CA ASP A 193 -9.10 31.63 -17.58
C ASP A 193 -9.34 32.84 -16.68
N SER A 194 -8.39 33.13 -15.78
CA SER A 194 -8.51 34.22 -14.81
C SER A 194 -8.65 35.60 -15.46
N GLU A 195 -7.89 35.87 -16.53
CA GLU A 195 -7.89 37.16 -17.21
C GLU A 195 -9.20 37.41 -17.97
N HIS A 196 -9.73 36.38 -18.63
CA HIS A 196 -11.04 36.45 -19.28
C HIS A 196 -12.15 36.68 -18.25
N ALA A 197 -12.08 36.04 -17.10
CA ALA A 197 -13.04 36.22 -16.01
C ALA A 197 -13.06 37.67 -15.48
N LEU A 198 -11.90 38.27 -15.27
CA LEU A 198 -11.77 39.65 -14.75
C LEU A 198 -12.16 40.72 -15.79
N THR A 199 -11.76 40.54 -17.06
CA THR A 199 -12.05 41.51 -18.12
C THR A 199 -13.50 41.47 -18.60
N ARG A 200 -14.05 40.27 -18.81
CA ARG A 200 -15.42 40.09 -19.31
C ARG A 200 -16.48 40.05 -18.21
N LYS A 201 -16.06 40.01 -16.94
CA LYS A 201 -16.95 39.87 -15.77
C LYS A 201 -17.89 38.66 -15.88
N ARG A 202 -17.47 37.63 -16.63
CA ARG A 202 -18.22 36.40 -16.91
C ARG A 202 -17.26 35.22 -16.97
N ALA A 203 -17.51 34.19 -16.19
CA ALA A 203 -16.60 33.04 -16.07
C ALA A 203 -17.32 31.75 -15.70
N SER A 204 -16.70 30.61 -16.00
CA SER A 204 -17.10 29.34 -15.40
C SER A 204 -16.82 29.34 -13.89
N ALA A 205 -17.36 28.37 -13.13
CA ALA A 205 -17.04 28.23 -11.70
C ALA A 205 -15.52 28.11 -11.45
N LEU A 206 -14.82 27.39 -12.34
CA LEU A 206 -13.37 27.27 -12.32
C LEU A 206 -12.69 28.61 -12.65
N GLY A 207 -13.17 29.34 -13.66
CA GLY A 207 -12.63 30.64 -14.05
C GLY A 207 -12.77 31.71 -12.97
N SER A 208 -13.91 31.76 -12.29
CA SER A 208 -14.12 32.67 -11.14
C SER A 208 -13.17 32.34 -9.97
N THR A 209 -13.00 31.05 -9.66
CA THR A 209 -12.04 30.61 -8.64
C THR A 209 -10.59 30.97 -9.02
N ARG A 210 -10.23 30.82 -10.31
CA ARG A 210 -8.90 31.20 -10.82
C ARG A 210 -8.68 32.71 -10.80
N ALA A 211 -9.71 33.50 -11.11
CA ALA A 211 -9.67 34.96 -10.98
C ALA A 211 -9.43 35.39 -9.53
N MET A 212 -10.12 34.77 -8.56
CA MET A 212 -9.86 34.99 -7.15
C MET A 212 -8.41 34.70 -6.78
N VAL A 213 -7.88 33.53 -7.17
CA VAL A 213 -6.49 33.16 -6.87
C VAL A 213 -5.51 34.13 -7.54
N ALA A 214 -5.78 34.59 -8.76
CA ALA A 214 -4.95 35.58 -9.45
C ALA A 214 -4.89 36.91 -8.68
N LEU A 215 -6.05 37.43 -8.25
CA LEU A 215 -6.13 38.66 -7.45
C LEU A 215 -5.37 38.54 -6.13
N LEU A 216 -5.53 37.42 -5.42
CA LEU A 216 -4.82 37.16 -4.16
C LEU A 216 -3.30 37.08 -4.36
N ARG A 217 -2.85 36.41 -5.43
CA ARG A 217 -1.41 36.30 -5.74
C ARG A 217 -0.80 37.65 -6.14
N SER A 218 -1.52 38.47 -6.91
CA SER A 218 -1.11 39.84 -7.24
C SER A 218 -1.04 40.73 -5.99
N ALA A 219 -1.89 40.48 -4.98
CA ALA A 219 -1.82 41.13 -3.68
C ALA A 219 -0.70 40.58 -2.75
N HIS A 220 0.23 39.76 -3.29
CA HIS A 220 1.29 39.08 -2.56
C HIS A 220 0.81 38.11 -1.45
N LEU A 221 -0.43 37.62 -1.55
CA LEU A 221 -0.98 36.61 -0.66
C LEU A 221 -0.82 35.22 -1.28
N PRO A 222 -0.13 34.27 -0.62
CA PRO A 222 0.01 32.91 -1.14
C PRO A 222 -1.36 32.24 -1.24
N ALA A 223 -1.78 31.92 -2.47
CA ALA A 223 -3.09 31.36 -2.73
C ALA A 223 -3.01 30.15 -3.66
N ARG A 224 -3.91 29.20 -3.45
CA ARG A 224 -4.00 27.97 -4.25
C ARG A 224 -5.44 27.62 -4.57
N ILE A 225 -5.64 27.00 -5.72
CA ILE A 225 -6.90 26.38 -6.07
C ILE A 225 -7.03 25.02 -5.38
N VAL A 226 -8.21 24.66 -4.95
CA VAL A 226 -8.54 23.35 -4.41
C VAL A 226 -9.69 22.76 -5.21
N SER A 227 -9.46 21.55 -5.71
CA SER A 227 -10.47 20.73 -6.36
C SER A 227 -11.02 19.76 -5.34
N GLY A 228 -12.33 19.78 -5.14
CA GLY A 228 -12.98 18.88 -4.21
C GLY A 228 -14.34 18.43 -4.70
N VAL A 229 -15.07 17.83 -3.78
CA VAL A 229 -16.32 17.16 -4.06
C VAL A 229 -17.36 17.54 -3.02
N ASP A 230 -18.57 17.85 -3.47
CA ASP A 230 -19.74 18.08 -2.65
C ASP A 230 -20.56 16.79 -2.55
N LEU A 231 -20.66 16.26 -1.33
CA LEU A 231 -21.37 15.01 -1.05
C LEU A 231 -22.88 15.11 -1.27
N HIS A 232 -23.47 16.31 -1.20
CA HIS A 232 -24.90 16.52 -1.39
C HIS A 232 -25.32 16.71 -2.84
N ALA A 233 -24.37 16.94 -3.76
CA ALA A 233 -24.65 17.23 -5.17
C ALA A 233 -24.19 16.09 -6.10
N PRO A 234 -24.82 14.89 -6.05
CA PRO A 234 -24.32 13.71 -6.76
C PRO A 234 -24.31 13.85 -8.29
N SER A 235 -25.10 14.76 -8.86
CA SER A 235 -25.19 14.97 -10.32
C SER A 235 -24.02 15.77 -10.90
N LYS A 236 -23.46 16.71 -10.13
CA LYS A 236 -22.27 17.51 -10.48
C LYS A 236 -21.43 17.72 -9.21
N PRO A 237 -20.78 16.64 -8.75
CA PRO A 237 -20.20 16.65 -7.41
C PRO A 237 -18.88 17.42 -7.36
N GLN A 238 -18.20 17.62 -8.49
CA GLN A 238 -16.94 18.38 -8.54
C GLN A 238 -17.16 19.87 -8.25
N LYS A 239 -16.43 20.39 -7.27
CA LYS A 239 -16.40 21.80 -6.87
C LYS A 239 -14.97 22.33 -6.85
N PHE A 240 -14.84 23.64 -7.01
CA PHE A 240 -13.57 24.35 -6.94
C PHE A 240 -13.70 25.50 -5.96
N TRP A 241 -12.68 25.70 -5.12
CA TRP A 241 -12.57 26.86 -4.23
C TRP A 241 -11.11 27.30 -4.13
N ALA A 242 -10.88 28.50 -3.61
CA ALA A 242 -9.55 29.03 -3.35
C ALA A 242 -9.19 28.82 -1.87
N GLU A 243 -7.92 28.60 -1.57
CA GLU A 243 -7.39 28.70 -0.20
C GLU A 243 -6.29 29.77 -0.18
N VAL A 244 -6.39 30.73 0.74
CA VAL A 244 -5.38 31.78 0.97
C VAL A 244 -4.66 31.56 2.29
N TYR A 245 -3.36 31.84 2.34
CA TYR A 245 -2.57 31.68 3.56
C TYR A 245 -2.44 33.00 4.33
N ASP A 246 -3.03 33.05 5.51
CA ASP A 246 -3.09 34.22 6.40
C ASP A 246 -1.92 34.24 7.43
N GLY A 247 -0.75 33.75 7.05
CA GLY A 247 0.42 33.67 7.96
C GLY A 247 0.35 32.51 8.97
N THR A 248 -0.84 32.17 9.48
CA THR A 248 -1.07 31.15 10.52
C THR A 248 -1.86 29.93 10.03
N ARG A 249 -2.82 30.13 9.12
CA ARG A 249 -3.72 29.08 8.59
C ARG A 249 -4.07 29.33 7.13
N TRP A 250 -4.51 28.27 6.47
CA TRP A 250 -5.16 28.35 5.16
C TRP A 250 -6.65 28.64 5.37
N LEU A 251 -7.13 29.75 4.81
CA LEU A 251 -8.52 30.16 4.82
C LEU A 251 -9.17 29.75 3.48
N PRO A 252 -10.22 28.92 3.49
CA PRO A 252 -10.95 28.59 2.28
C PRO A 252 -11.90 29.73 1.87
N LEU A 253 -12.03 29.95 0.56
CA LEU A 253 -12.79 31.00 -0.09
C LEU A 253 -13.50 30.42 -1.32
N ASP A 254 -14.83 30.44 -1.34
CA ASP A 254 -15.64 30.01 -2.48
C ASP A 254 -16.40 31.22 -3.09
N PRO A 255 -15.88 31.84 -4.17
CA PRO A 255 -16.54 32.98 -4.80
C PRO A 255 -17.87 32.64 -5.48
N VAL A 256 -18.11 31.37 -5.79
CA VAL A 256 -19.28 30.93 -6.57
C VAL A 256 -20.51 30.84 -5.67
N ASN A 257 -20.34 30.29 -4.47
CA ASN A 257 -21.43 30.13 -3.51
C ASN A 257 -21.40 31.17 -2.37
N GLY A 258 -20.37 32.03 -2.33
CA GLY A 258 -20.26 33.10 -1.34
C GLY A 258 -19.77 32.64 0.04
N TYR A 259 -19.10 31.48 0.13
CA TYR A 259 -18.55 31.00 1.41
C TYR A 259 -17.18 31.64 1.70
N PHE A 260 -17.07 32.29 2.85
CA PHE A 260 -15.85 32.95 3.32
C PHE A 260 -15.37 32.32 4.63
N SER A 261 -14.10 31.96 4.73
CA SER A 261 -13.43 31.42 5.94
C SER A 261 -13.87 30.01 6.37
N GLU A 262 -15.14 29.67 6.21
CA GLU A 262 -15.72 28.37 6.53
C GLU A 262 -16.45 27.79 5.32
N LEU A 263 -16.18 26.52 5.03
CA LEU A 263 -16.88 25.76 3.99
C LEU A 263 -17.91 24.83 4.64
N PRO A 264 -18.96 24.45 3.90
CA PRO A 264 -19.84 23.37 4.31
C PRO A 264 -19.05 22.09 4.66
N ILE A 265 -19.44 21.40 5.73
CA ILE A 265 -18.75 20.19 6.22
C ILE A 265 -18.71 19.04 5.20
N PHE A 266 -19.57 19.10 4.19
CA PHE A 266 -19.70 18.13 3.11
C PHE A 266 -18.79 18.40 1.91
N TYR A 267 -18.02 19.50 1.93
CA TYR A 267 -17.03 19.80 0.90
C TYR A 267 -15.72 19.11 1.25
N ILE A 268 -15.37 18.08 0.47
CA ILE A 268 -14.18 17.26 0.70
C ILE A 268 -13.09 17.65 -0.30
N PRO A 269 -11.90 18.10 0.15
CA PRO A 269 -10.79 18.40 -0.75
C PRO A 269 -10.20 17.09 -1.31
N LEU A 270 -10.10 17.00 -2.63
CA LEU A 270 -9.42 15.90 -3.31
C LEU A 270 -7.99 16.31 -3.65
N ARG A 271 -7.80 17.49 -4.26
CA ARG A 271 -6.51 17.96 -4.75
C ARG A 271 -6.30 19.44 -4.47
N LYS A 272 -5.06 19.81 -4.14
CA LYS A 272 -4.65 21.17 -3.81
C LYS A 272 -3.56 21.64 -4.77
N GLY A 273 -3.75 22.80 -5.38
CA GLY A 273 -2.83 23.44 -6.33
C GLY A 273 -3.08 23.13 -7.80
N ASP A 274 -4.03 22.25 -8.11
CA ASP A 274 -4.30 21.79 -9.46
C ASP A 274 -5.81 21.53 -9.64
N ASN A 275 -6.31 21.75 -10.85
CA ASN A 275 -7.71 21.58 -11.22
C ASN A 275 -8.02 20.19 -11.79
N GLN A 276 -7.01 19.49 -12.32
CA GLN A 276 -7.18 18.15 -12.87
C GLN A 276 -7.19 17.13 -11.74
N LEU A 277 -8.27 16.35 -11.64
CA LEU A 277 -8.41 15.30 -10.62
C LEU A 277 -7.39 14.18 -10.80
N LEU A 278 -7.04 13.88 -12.06
CA LEU A 278 -6.02 12.92 -12.42
C LEU A 278 -4.81 13.66 -12.97
N ARG A 279 -3.61 13.33 -12.50
CA ARG A 279 -2.38 13.71 -13.23
C ARG A 279 -2.09 12.60 -14.22
N THR A 280 -2.20 12.90 -15.50
CA THR A 280 -1.91 11.92 -16.56
C THR A 280 -0.69 12.37 -17.37
N GLU A 281 0.34 11.54 -17.41
CA GLU A 281 1.51 11.71 -18.28
C GLU A 281 1.44 10.60 -19.34
N GLN A 282 1.42 10.99 -20.63
CA GLN A 282 1.19 10.06 -21.76
C GLN A 282 -0.12 9.24 -21.68
N ALA A 283 -1.11 9.75 -20.95
CA ALA A 283 -2.45 9.19 -20.83
C ALA A 283 -3.50 10.29 -20.99
N ARG A 284 -4.69 9.91 -21.47
CA ARG A 284 -5.83 10.81 -21.61
C ARG A 284 -7.04 10.27 -20.88
N ALA A 285 -7.58 11.05 -19.94
CA ALA A 285 -8.85 10.72 -19.30
C ALA A 285 -10.00 10.99 -20.29
N MET A 286 -10.82 9.98 -20.56
CA MET A 286 -11.97 10.10 -21.46
C MET A 286 -13.24 10.46 -20.68
N THR A 287 -13.58 9.63 -19.69
CA THR A 287 -14.82 9.74 -18.93
C THR A 287 -14.53 9.56 -17.46
N THR A 288 -15.16 10.37 -16.64
CA THR A 288 -15.16 10.23 -15.18
C THR A 288 -16.59 10.16 -14.69
N GLU A 289 -16.97 9.01 -14.15
CA GLU A 289 -18.27 8.78 -13.54
C GLU A 289 -18.17 8.84 -12.02
N TRP A 290 -19.16 9.47 -11.40
CA TRP A 290 -19.24 9.63 -9.96
C TRP A 290 -20.45 8.88 -9.43
N ARG A 291 -20.25 8.13 -8.34
CA ARG A 291 -21.33 7.56 -7.55
C ARG A 291 -21.07 7.88 -6.08
N ILE A 292 -21.90 8.75 -5.52
CA ILE A 292 -21.85 9.12 -4.12
C ILE A 292 -23.06 8.52 -3.43
N ALA A 293 -22.83 7.80 -2.34
CA ALA A 293 -23.88 7.17 -1.55
C ALA A 293 -23.65 7.42 -0.05
N SER A 294 -24.71 7.72 0.68
CA SER A 294 -24.66 7.70 2.14
C SER A 294 -24.66 6.26 2.63
N LEU A 295 -23.79 5.95 3.58
CA LEU A 295 -23.69 4.63 4.18
C LEU A 295 -24.50 4.59 5.48
N PRO A 296 -25.42 3.64 5.65
CA PRO A 296 -26.26 3.55 6.84
C PRO A 296 -25.50 3.08 8.08
N LYS A 297 -24.31 2.47 7.91
CA LYS A 297 -23.47 1.97 9.00
C LYS A 297 -22.01 2.28 8.72
N TYR A 298 -21.31 2.58 9.79
CA TYR A 298 -19.90 2.92 9.78
C TYR A 298 -19.05 1.68 10.17
N GLN A 299 -17.98 1.35 9.43
CA GLN A 299 -17.07 0.24 9.76
C GLN A 299 -15.61 0.75 9.86
N GLY A 300 -15.01 0.82 11.07
CA GLY A 300 -13.54 0.99 11.26
C GLY A 300 -12.95 2.40 11.56
N LEU A 301 -13.57 3.19 12.44
CA LEU A 301 -13.21 4.43 13.15
C LEU A 301 -14.05 4.27 14.40
N LEU A 302 -13.48 4.62 15.53
CA LEU A 302 -14.30 5.01 16.65
C LEU A 302 -14.37 6.52 16.67
N THR A 303 -15.60 6.97 16.63
CA THR A 303 -16.04 8.32 16.96
C THR A 303 -16.08 8.52 18.48
N SER A 304 -15.94 7.43 19.26
CA SER A 304 -15.93 7.48 20.72
C SER A 304 -14.55 7.87 21.27
N ASP A 305 -14.43 9.11 21.72
CA ASP A 305 -13.28 9.65 22.48
C ASP A 305 -13.05 8.92 23.83
N LYS A 306 -13.97 8.05 24.26
CA LYS A 306 -13.81 7.22 25.45
C LYS A 306 -12.86 6.06 25.17
N LYS A 307 -11.61 6.19 25.62
CA LYS A 307 -10.60 5.12 25.62
C LYS A 307 -11.05 3.95 26.51
N ARG A 308 -11.58 2.87 25.92
CA ARG A 308 -11.85 1.61 26.65
C ARG A 308 -10.61 0.69 26.53
N PRO A 309 -10.31 -0.18 27.51
CA PRO A 309 -9.16 -1.10 27.39
C PRO A 309 -9.31 -2.12 26.24
N THR A 310 -10.54 -2.45 25.85
CA THR A 310 -10.86 -3.32 24.69
C THR A 310 -10.41 -2.74 23.35
N ASP A 311 -10.18 -1.43 23.32
CA ASP A 311 -9.84 -0.65 22.14
C ASP A 311 -8.46 -0.95 21.57
N ILE A 312 -7.55 -1.41 22.43
CA ILE A 312 -6.16 -1.76 22.08
C ILE A 312 -6.14 -2.92 21.09
N LEU A 313 -7.12 -3.83 21.19
CA LEU A 313 -7.21 -5.02 20.34
C LEU A 313 -8.03 -4.75 19.06
N ASP A 314 -8.53 -3.53 18.85
CA ASP A 314 -9.24 -3.16 17.64
C ASP A 314 -8.31 -2.41 16.68
N LEU A 315 -7.68 -3.19 15.80
CA LEU A 315 -6.70 -2.70 14.85
C LEU A 315 -7.35 -1.90 13.70
N THR A 316 -8.68 -1.92 13.58
CA THR A 316 -9.41 -1.07 12.64
C THR A 316 -9.35 0.41 13.02
N ARG A 317 -8.80 0.78 14.17
CA ARG A 317 -8.57 2.17 14.57
C ARG A 317 -7.41 2.84 13.86
N LEU A 318 -6.46 2.03 13.39
CA LEU A 318 -5.21 2.53 12.88
C LEU A 318 -5.42 3.18 11.51
N SER A 319 -4.46 4.00 11.06
CA SER A 319 -4.55 4.62 9.74
C SER A 319 -4.64 3.56 8.62
N PRO A 320 -5.25 3.87 7.46
CA PRO A 320 -5.31 2.93 6.34
C PRO A 320 -3.95 2.32 5.97
N ALA A 321 -2.88 3.13 6.00
CA ALA A 321 -1.51 2.66 5.76
C ALA A 321 -1.02 1.66 6.82
N SER A 322 -1.28 1.90 8.11
CA SER A 322 -0.92 0.96 9.18
C SER A 322 -1.73 -0.34 9.10
N ARG A 323 -3.01 -0.26 8.67
CA ARG A 323 -3.85 -1.44 8.46
C ARG A 323 -3.34 -2.32 7.33
N GLU A 324 -2.82 -1.76 6.24
CA GLU A 324 -2.23 -2.54 5.15
C GLU A 324 -1.04 -3.38 5.66
N ILE A 325 -0.15 -2.77 6.46
CA ILE A 325 1.01 -3.46 7.04
C ILE A 325 0.57 -4.54 8.03
N LEU A 326 -0.39 -4.25 8.91
CA LEU A 326 -0.92 -5.21 9.88
C LEU A 326 -1.69 -6.35 9.22
N SER A 327 -2.45 -6.06 8.17
CA SER A 327 -3.14 -7.05 7.35
C SER A 327 -2.14 -8.07 6.79
N ALA A 328 -1.04 -7.60 6.20
CA ALA A 328 0.02 -8.49 5.71
C ALA A 328 0.68 -9.31 6.85
N LEU A 329 0.92 -8.70 8.01
CA LEU A 329 1.50 -9.39 9.17
C LEU A 329 0.58 -10.49 9.72
N LEU A 330 -0.73 -10.21 9.81
CA LEU A 330 -1.74 -11.16 10.31
C LEU A 330 -2.05 -12.26 9.30
N LEU A 331 -1.82 -12.05 8.01
CA LEU A 331 -1.93 -13.12 7.01
C LEU A 331 -0.78 -14.15 7.10
N LEU A 332 0.37 -13.79 7.68
CA LEU A 332 1.52 -14.72 7.76
C LEU A 332 1.23 -16.01 8.53
N PRO A 333 0.61 -16.00 9.73
CA PRO A 333 0.19 -17.23 10.40
C PRO A 333 -0.69 -18.14 9.54
N LEU A 334 -1.59 -17.60 8.71
CA LEU A 334 -2.40 -18.39 7.78
C LEU A 334 -1.57 -18.97 6.64
N GLY A 335 -0.60 -18.22 6.13
CA GLY A 335 0.38 -18.73 5.18
C GLY A 335 1.19 -19.90 5.77
N VAL A 336 1.55 -19.85 7.05
CA VAL A 336 2.25 -20.94 7.76
C VAL A 336 1.33 -22.15 7.97
N LEU A 337 0.06 -21.92 8.34
CA LEU A 337 -0.94 -22.98 8.45
C LEU A 337 -1.08 -23.73 7.11
N THR A 338 -1.09 -22.99 6.00
CA THR A 338 -1.20 -23.55 4.65
C THR A 338 0.02 -24.41 4.30
N THR A 339 1.24 -23.94 4.59
CA THR A 339 2.45 -24.72 4.32
C THR A 339 2.55 -25.95 5.21
N GLU A 340 2.09 -25.86 6.47
CA GLU A 340 2.00 -26.99 7.39
C GLU A 340 1.00 -28.03 6.91
N LEU A 341 -0.17 -27.60 6.43
CA LEU A 341 -1.19 -28.46 5.84
C LEU A 341 -0.62 -29.27 4.67
N ILE A 342 0.06 -28.59 3.73
CA ILE A 342 0.68 -29.25 2.59
C ILE A 342 1.74 -30.25 3.07
N ARG A 343 2.61 -29.85 4.02
CA ARG A 343 3.66 -30.73 4.55
C ARG A 343 3.09 -31.99 5.20
N GLN A 344 1.99 -31.86 5.93
CA GLN A 344 1.42 -32.96 6.69
C GLN A 344 0.56 -33.89 5.84
N PHE A 345 -0.32 -33.33 4.99
CA PHE A 345 -1.20 -34.09 4.12
C PHE A 345 -0.47 -34.65 2.90
N ALA A 346 0.26 -33.81 2.16
CA ALA A 346 1.00 -34.27 0.98
C ALA A 346 2.27 -35.07 1.36
N GLY A 347 2.83 -34.82 2.54
CA GLY A 347 4.04 -35.49 3.00
C GLY A 347 5.33 -35.02 2.31
N ILE A 348 5.27 -33.86 1.63
CA ILE A 348 6.41 -33.25 0.94
C ILE A 348 7.38 -32.62 1.93
N ARG A 349 8.66 -32.60 1.58
CA ARG A 349 9.71 -31.98 2.40
C ARG A 349 10.17 -30.69 1.73
N THR A 350 9.99 -29.58 2.45
CA THR A 350 10.41 -28.24 2.04
C THR A 350 11.65 -27.80 2.80
N TYR A 351 12.26 -26.68 2.40
CA TYR A 351 13.38 -26.06 3.11
C TYR A 351 12.95 -25.37 4.41
N GLY A 352 12.41 -26.12 5.36
CA GLY A 352 11.86 -25.59 6.61
C GLY A 352 10.37 -25.28 6.54
N THR A 353 9.81 -24.90 7.68
CA THR A 353 8.37 -24.74 7.89
C THR A 353 7.88 -23.34 7.48
N PHE A 354 8.67 -22.31 7.84
CA PHE A 354 8.37 -20.91 7.57
C PHE A 354 8.87 -20.43 6.20
N THR A 355 9.89 -21.09 5.64
CA THR A 355 10.59 -20.64 4.44
C THR A 355 9.68 -20.49 3.22
N PRO A 356 8.74 -21.42 2.91
CA PRO A 356 7.84 -21.20 1.77
C PRO A 356 6.92 -19.99 1.98
N THR A 357 6.42 -19.77 3.21
CA THR A 357 5.57 -18.60 3.54
C THR A 357 6.35 -17.30 3.47
N LEU A 358 7.60 -17.28 3.96
CA LEU A 358 8.48 -16.12 3.85
C LEU A 358 8.86 -15.85 2.40
N LEU A 359 9.15 -16.89 1.61
CA LEU A 359 9.39 -16.75 0.17
C LEU A 359 8.17 -16.15 -0.54
N ALA A 360 6.95 -16.58 -0.19
CA ALA A 360 5.72 -15.97 -0.69
C ALA A 360 5.63 -14.47 -0.34
N LEU A 361 5.92 -14.10 0.92
CA LEU A 361 5.97 -12.70 1.35
C LEU A 361 7.07 -11.89 0.63
N ALA A 362 8.22 -12.49 0.33
CA ALA A 362 9.28 -11.83 -0.42
C ALA A 362 8.82 -11.49 -1.84
N ILE A 363 8.08 -12.39 -2.49
CA ILE A 363 7.50 -12.19 -3.83
C ILE A 363 6.47 -11.05 -3.86
N THR A 364 5.76 -10.76 -2.75
CA THR A 364 4.86 -9.59 -2.69
C THR A 364 5.61 -8.25 -2.65
N HIS A 365 6.92 -8.27 -2.37
CA HIS A 365 7.74 -7.06 -2.23
C HIS A 365 8.79 -6.91 -3.34
N VAL A 366 9.08 -7.95 -4.11
CA VAL A 366 10.06 -7.95 -5.20
C VAL A 366 9.44 -8.59 -6.42
N TYR A 367 9.77 -8.06 -7.60
CA TYR A 367 9.34 -8.65 -8.85
C TYR A 367 9.83 -10.11 -8.96
N TRP A 368 8.90 -11.02 -9.25
CA TRP A 368 9.17 -12.47 -9.20
C TRP A 368 10.31 -12.88 -10.14
N VAL A 369 10.46 -12.24 -11.31
CA VAL A 369 11.56 -12.51 -12.25
C VAL A 369 12.90 -12.15 -11.62
N THR A 370 13.00 -10.99 -10.96
CA THR A 370 14.21 -10.55 -10.25
C THR A 370 14.56 -11.55 -9.15
N ALA A 371 13.56 -11.99 -8.37
CA ALA A 371 13.77 -12.97 -7.31
C ALA A 371 14.31 -14.31 -7.85
N VAL A 372 13.78 -14.79 -8.98
CA VAL A 372 14.23 -16.04 -9.63
C VAL A 372 15.65 -15.88 -10.19
N ILE A 373 15.96 -14.77 -10.87
CA ILE A 373 17.28 -14.50 -11.42
C ILE A 373 18.33 -14.47 -10.29
N VAL A 374 18.07 -13.73 -9.21
CA VAL A 374 19.01 -13.63 -8.09
C VAL A 374 19.16 -14.99 -7.40
N LEU A 375 18.06 -15.74 -7.20
CA LEU A 375 18.12 -17.09 -6.63
C LEU A 375 19.02 -18.01 -7.47
N LEU A 376 18.84 -18.02 -8.79
CA LEU A 376 19.61 -18.87 -9.70
C LEU A 376 21.09 -18.44 -9.74
N LEU A 377 21.35 -17.14 -9.90
CA LEU A 377 22.70 -16.58 -9.95
C LEU A 377 23.50 -16.91 -8.69
N VAL A 378 22.94 -16.65 -7.50
CA VAL A 378 23.62 -16.92 -6.23
C VAL A 378 23.79 -18.42 -6.02
N THR A 379 22.80 -19.24 -6.38
CA THR A 379 22.92 -20.70 -6.24
C THR A 379 24.06 -21.23 -7.10
N VAL A 380 24.19 -20.77 -8.36
CA VAL A 380 25.30 -21.15 -9.25
C VAL A 380 26.63 -20.72 -8.66
N ILE A 381 26.78 -19.43 -8.32
CA ILE A 381 28.05 -18.90 -7.77
C ILE A 381 28.42 -19.63 -6.46
N GLY A 382 27.44 -19.89 -5.58
CA GLY A 382 27.67 -20.60 -4.31
C GLY A 382 28.15 -22.04 -4.50
N VAL A 383 27.60 -22.76 -5.49
CA VAL A 383 28.08 -24.10 -5.86
C VAL A 383 29.48 -24.03 -6.48
N THR A 384 29.74 -23.07 -7.36
CA THR A 384 31.07 -22.87 -7.98
C THR A 384 32.15 -22.56 -6.95
N ILE A 385 31.90 -21.66 -6.00
CA ILE A 385 32.86 -21.34 -4.92
C ILE A 385 33.20 -22.59 -4.11
N ARG A 386 32.20 -23.44 -3.81
CA ARG A 386 32.43 -24.69 -3.09
C ARG A 386 33.26 -25.69 -3.90
N ALA A 387 32.97 -25.83 -5.18
CA ALA A 387 33.74 -26.68 -6.07
C ALA A 387 35.20 -26.20 -6.21
N ALA A 388 35.42 -24.88 -6.20
CA ALA A 388 36.74 -24.28 -6.31
C ALA A 388 37.55 -24.29 -5.00
N MET A 389 36.89 -24.43 -3.84
CA MET A 389 37.54 -24.39 -2.52
C MET A 389 37.15 -25.60 -1.65
N PRO A 390 37.52 -26.84 -2.06
CA PRO A 390 37.15 -28.06 -1.34
C PRO A 390 37.78 -28.16 0.07
N GLU A 391 38.90 -27.47 0.32
CA GLU A 391 39.69 -27.58 1.56
C GLU A 391 39.25 -26.59 2.67
N LEU A 392 38.39 -25.62 2.35
CA LEU A 392 37.90 -24.65 3.32
C LEU A 392 36.78 -25.28 4.17
N ASN A 393 37.18 -25.96 5.25
CA ASN A 393 36.30 -26.39 6.35
C ASN A 393 35.83 -25.17 7.17
N LEU A 394 35.18 -24.21 6.50
CA LEU A 394 34.64 -23.02 7.14
C LEU A 394 33.57 -23.41 8.15
N GLN A 395 33.65 -22.82 9.34
CA GLN A 395 32.59 -22.89 10.33
C GLN A 395 31.29 -22.32 9.74
N ARG A 396 30.13 -22.73 10.27
CA ARG A 396 28.81 -22.26 9.79
C ARG A 396 28.69 -20.74 9.73
N THR A 397 29.29 -20.03 10.68
CA THR A 397 29.17 -18.57 10.81
C THR A 397 29.86 -17.81 9.68
N PRO A 398 31.16 -18.04 9.35
CA PRO A 398 31.80 -17.49 8.16
C PRO A 398 31.05 -17.79 6.85
N ARG A 399 30.52 -19.00 6.71
CA ARG A 399 29.78 -19.41 5.52
C ARG A 399 28.51 -18.57 5.30
N LEU A 400 27.74 -18.32 6.37
CA LEU A 400 26.55 -17.48 6.29
C LEU A 400 26.88 -16.04 5.88
N ALA A 401 28.00 -15.49 6.36
CA ALA A 401 28.45 -14.15 5.97
C ALA A 401 28.80 -14.08 4.48
N ILE A 402 29.54 -15.06 3.95
CA ILE A 402 29.90 -15.14 2.53
C ILE A 402 28.65 -15.23 1.64
N VAL A 403 27.69 -16.09 2.00
CA VAL A 403 26.42 -16.21 1.25
C VAL A 403 25.64 -14.91 1.31
N PHE A 404 25.59 -14.26 2.48
CA PHE A 404 24.92 -12.98 2.63
C PHE A 404 25.53 -11.88 1.74
N THR A 405 26.86 -11.72 1.77
CA THR A 405 27.55 -10.72 0.94
C THR A 405 27.36 -11.00 -0.54
N LEU A 406 27.40 -12.27 -0.95
CA LEU A 406 27.20 -12.66 -2.34
C LEU A 406 25.78 -12.33 -2.81
N VAL A 407 24.73 -12.66 -2.04
CA VAL A 407 23.36 -12.31 -2.42
C VAL A 407 23.18 -10.79 -2.47
N ALA A 408 23.70 -10.06 -1.50
CA ALA A 408 23.61 -8.60 -1.48
C ALA A 408 24.27 -7.97 -2.71
N MET A 409 25.46 -8.45 -3.09
CA MET A 409 26.17 -7.98 -4.27
C MET A 409 25.44 -8.38 -5.57
N SER A 410 25.02 -9.63 -5.71
CA SER A 410 24.25 -10.12 -6.87
C SER A 410 22.94 -9.36 -7.04
N MET A 411 22.19 -9.12 -5.96
CA MET A 411 20.96 -8.34 -5.98
C MET A 411 21.24 -6.89 -6.42
N SER A 412 22.31 -6.28 -5.90
CA SER A 412 22.71 -4.91 -6.27
C SER A 412 23.06 -4.82 -7.77
N ILE A 413 23.81 -5.79 -8.30
CA ILE A 413 24.16 -5.85 -9.72
C ILE A 413 22.92 -6.07 -10.60
N VAL A 414 22.05 -7.02 -10.24
CA VAL A 414 20.82 -7.30 -11.01
C VAL A 414 19.91 -6.09 -11.03
N VAL A 415 19.70 -5.43 -9.88
CA VAL A 415 18.86 -4.23 -9.79
C VAL A 415 19.48 -3.07 -10.57
N SER A 416 20.79 -2.84 -10.45
CA SER A 416 21.50 -1.82 -11.23
C SER A 416 21.40 -2.09 -12.73
N GLY A 417 21.57 -3.34 -13.16
CA GLY A 417 21.45 -3.74 -14.56
C GLY A 417 20.03 -3.56 -15.08
N MET A 418 19.02 -4.00 -14.32
CA MET A 418 17.63 -3.81 -14.71
C MET A 418 17.25 -2.33 -14.82
N ASN A 419 17.73 -1.48 -13.90
CA ASN A 419 17.53 -0.03 -13.96
C ASN A 419 18.23 0.60 -15.18
N TYR A 420 19.40 0.09 -15.58
CA TYR A 420 20.10 0.53 -16.77
C TYR A 420 19.35 0.20 -18.06
N PHE A 421 18.81 -1.02 -18.18
CA PHE A 421 18.08 -1.44 -19.38
C PHE A 421 16.64 -0.95 -19.43
N ASN A 422 16.00 -0.72 -18.28
CA ASN A 422 14.63 -0.21 -18.18
C ASN A 422 14.52 0.77 -17.00
N PRO A 423 14.79 2.08 -17.22
CA PRO A 423 14.78 3.10 -16.16
C PRO A 423 13.41 3.28 -15.48
N GLU A 424 12.33 2.81 -16.14
CA GLU A 424 10.95 2.93 -15.68
C GLU A 424 10.52 1.80 -14.73
N VAL A 425 11.31 0.72 -14.62
CA VAL A 425 11.02 -0.37 -13.70
C VAL A 425 11.57 -0.01 -12.33
N ASP A 426 10.69 0.45 -11.44
CA ASP A 426 11.02 0.69 -10.03
C ASP A 426 11.41 -0.63 -9.34
N ASN A 427 12.71 -0.86 -9.26
CA ASN A 427 13.32 -1.99 -8.58
C ASN A 427 13.64 -1.61 -7.13
N THR A 428 12.61 -1.39 -6.32
CA THR A 428 12.82 -1.11 -4.90
C THR A 428 13.49 -2.31 -4.21
N VAL A 429 14.75 -2.17 -3.82
CA VAL A 429 15.46 -3.17 -3.01
C VAL A 429 14.88 -3.14 -1.60
N THR A 430 14.16 -4.20 -1.22
CA THR A 430 13.67 -4.36 0.15
C THR A 430 14.57 -5.33 0.91
N LEU A 431 14.97 -4.96 2.14
CA LEU A 431 15.86 -5.78 2.98
C LEU A 431 15.26 -7.15 3.33
N LEU A 432 13.93 -7.23 3.48
CA LEU A 432 13.24 -8.45 3.88
C LEU A 432 13.44 -9.61 2.87
N PRO A 433 13.14 -9.44 1.56
CA PRO A 433 13.47 -10.42 0.52
C PRO A 433 14.93 -10.85 0.50
N LEU A 434 15.87 -9.92 0.71
CA LEU A 434 17.30 -10.21 0.76
C LEU A 434 17.63 -11.21 1.89
N VAL A 435 17.12 -10.96 3.11
CA VAL A 435 17.31 -11.87 4.25
C VAL A 435 16.67 -13.25 4.00
N ILE A 436 15.51 -13.28 3.38
CA ILE A 436 14.82 -14.55 3.09
C ILE A 436 15.57 -15.35 2.03
N LEU A 437 16.07 -14.69 0.99
CA LEU A 437 16.80 -15.34 -0.09
C LEU A 437 18.14 -15.90 0.38
N THR A 438 18.87 -15.15 1.20
CA THR A 438 20.13 -15.62 1.83
C THR A 438 19.91 -16.86 2.70
N MET A 439 18.86 -16.86 3.53
CA MET A 439 18.49 -18.04 4.33
C MET A 439 18.10 -19.24 3.45
N LEU A 440 17.40 -19.02 2.34
CA LEU A 440 17.02 -20.08 1.40
C LEU A 440 18.25 -20.69 0.73
N VAL A 441 19.20 -19.86 0.27
CA VAL A 441 20.44 -20.33 -0.37
C VAL A 441 21.30 -21.15 0.60
N ASP A 442 21.49 -20.72 1.86
CA ASP A 442 22.23 -21.50 2.86
C ASP A 442 21.58 -22.87 3.14
N ARG A 443 20.24 -22.94 3.15
CA ARG A 443 19.50 -24.20 3.31
C ARG A 443 19.65 -25.12 2.09
N ILE A 444 19.57 -24.59 0.87
CA ILE A 444 19.81 -25.35 -0.38
C ILE A 444 21.20 -25.94 -0.35
N TYR A 445 22.19 -25.12 -0.03
CA TYR A 445 23.59 -25.51 0.04
C TYR A 445 23.84 -26.61 1.07
N THR A 446 23.30 -26.47 2.28
CA THR A 446 23.45 -27.49 3.33
C THR A 446 22.83 -28.83 2.90
N VAL A 447 21.67 -28.83 2.24
CA VAL A 447 21.06 -30.08 1.75
C VAL A 447 21.80 -30.65 0.54
N TYR A 448 22.35 -29.80 -0.32
CA TYR A 448 23.19 -30.22 -1.43
C TYR A 448 24.42 -31.00 -0.91
N ASP A 449 25.12 -30.47 0.10
CA ASP A 449 26.27 -31.12 0.74
C ASP A 449 25.87 -32.43 1.44
N GLU A 450 24.75 -32.44 2.19
CA GLU A 450 24.35 -33.61 2.98
C GLU A 450 23.70 -34.73 2.15
N ARG A 451 22.92 -34.39 1.11
CA ARG A 451 22.00 -35.31 0.43
C ARG A 451 22.10 -35.32 -1.10
N GLY A 452 22.99 -34.51 -1.66
CA GLY A 452 23.24 -34.42 -3.11
C GLY A 452 22.24 -33.55 -3.88
N LEU A 453 22.62 -33.23 -5.12
CA LEU A 453 21.91 -32.29 -6.01
C LEU A 453 20.45 -32.69 -6.27
N LYS A 454 20.19 -33.97 -6.56
CA LYS A 454 18.83 -34.46 -6.89
C LYS A 454 17.85 -34.19 -5.74
N THR A 455 18.27 -34.49 -4.50
CA THR A 455 17.44 -34.24 -3.31
C THR A 455 17.23 -32.74 -3.09
N ALA A 456 18.27 -31.93 -3.26
CA ALA A 456 18.20 -30.49 -3.10
C ALA A 456 17.24 -29.84 -4.11
N ALA A 457 17.28 -30.26 -5.38
CA ALA A 457 16.40 -29.75 -6.44
C ALA A 457 14.93 -30.11 -6.19
N ILE A 458 14.64 -31.36 -5.78
CA ILE A 458 13.27 -31.79 -5.46
C ILE A 458 12.70 -31.00 -4.28
N ARG A 459 13.49 -30.78 -3.22
CA ARG A 459 13.06 -29.93 -2.10
C ARG A 459 12.82 -28.48 -2.51
N LEU A 460 13.62 -27.97 -3.44
CA LEU A 460 13.44 -26.61 -3.96
C LEU A 460 12.11 -26.51 -4.70
N ALA A 461 11.81 -27.47 -5.59
CA ALA A 461 10.54 -27.52 -6.31
C ALA A 461 9.35 -27.56 -5.34
N TRP A 462 9.39 -28.42 -4.31
CA TRP A 462 8.33 -28.47 -3.30
C TRP A 462 8.21 -27.19 -2.48
N THR A 463 9.33 -26.53 -2.19
CA THR A 463 9.34 -25.24 -1.49
C THR A 463 8.70 -24.14 -2.33
N ILE A 464 8.97 -24.10 -3.64
CA ILE A 464 8.37 -23.15 -4.58
C ILE A 464 6.86 -23.41 -4.70
N ILE A 465 6.44 -24.67 -4.87
CA ILE A 465 5.02 -25.03 -4.94
C ILE A 465 4.29 -24.60 -3.66
N ALA A 466 4.85 -24.91 -2.49
CA ALA A 466 4.27 -24.49 -1.22
C ALA A 466 4.22 -22.95 -1.07
N ALA A 467 5.24 -22.24 -1.57
CA ALA A 467 5.26 -20.79 -1.58
C ALA A 467 4.18 -20.19 -2.51
N LEU A 468 3.93 -20.78 -3.68
CA LEU A 468 2.86 -20.34 -4.60
C LEU A 468 1.47 -20.51 -3.98
N VAL A 469 1.22 -21.64 -3.30
CA VAL A 469 -0.06 -21.85 -2.60
C VAL A 469 -0.21 -20.87 -1.42
N ALA A 470 0.85 -20.65 -0.64
CA ALA A 470 0.84 -19.65 0.42
C ALA A 470 0.64 -18.22 -0.12
N LEU A 471 1.23 -17.90 -1.28
CA LEU A 471 1.07 -16.62 -1.96
C LEU A 471 -0.40 -16.36 -2.33
N PHE A 472 -1.13 -17.37 -2.80
CA PHE A 472 -2.56 -17.24 -3.09
C PHE A 472 -3.34 -16.80 -1.85
N VAL A 473 -3.00 -17.31 -0.66
CA VAL A 473 -3.61 -16.90 0.61
C VAL A 473 -3.23 -15.46 0.97
N LEU A 474 -1.96 -15.07 0.79
CA LEU A 474 -1.47 -13.73 1.09
C LEU A 474 -2.05 -12.64 0.17
N LEU A 475 -2.43 -12.98 -1.07
CA LEU A 475 -2.98 -12.03 -2.04
C LEU A 475 -4.46 -11.67 -1.78
N GLN A 476 -5.14 -12.37 -0.90
CA GLN A 476 -6.56 -12.14 -0.64
C GLN A 476 -6.79 -11.00 0.36
N ALA A 477 -6.98 -9.78 -0.15
CA ALA A 477 -7.19 -8.57 0.66
C ALA A 477 -8.37 -8.69 1.66
N HIS A 478 -9.40 -9.45 1.32
CA HIS A 478 -10.58 -9.64 2.16
C HIS A 478 -10.25 -10.32 3.50
N TRP A 479 -9.46 -11.39 3.48
CA TRP A 479 -9.06 -12.11 4.70
C TRP A 479 -8.20 -11.23 5.61
N GLY A 480 -7.33 -10.42 5.01
CA GLY A 480 -6.50 -9.47 5.74
C GLY A 480 -7.33 -8.42 6.49
N ALA A 481 -8.32 -7.81 5.82
CA ALA A 481 -9.23 -6.85 6.46
C ALA A 481 -10.06 -7.50 7.60
N TRP A 482 -10.50 -8.74 7.41
CA TRP A 482 -11.20 -9.51 8.45
C TRP A 482 -10.33 -9.83 9.66
N LEU A 483 -9.07 -10.20 9.47
CA LEU A 483 -8.14 -10.48 10.57
C LEU A 483 -7.78 -9.20 11.34
N VAL A 484 -7.70 -8.05 10.67
CA VAL A 484 -7.52 -6.75 11.33
C VAL A 484 -8.76 -6.41 12.18
N ALA A 485 -9.96 -6.76 11.71
CA ALA A 485 -11.20 -6.60 12.47
C ALA A 485 -11.31 -7.54 13.69
N TYR A 486 -10.89 -8.80 13.53
CA TYR A 486 -11.03 -9.87 14.51
C TYR A 486 -9.71 -10.64 14.68
N PRO A 487 -8.68 -10.03 15.31
CA PRO A 487 -7.38 -10.68 15.50
C PRO A 487 -7.47 -11.94 16.38
N GLU A 488 -8.49 -12.07 17.23
CA GLU A 488 -8.78 -13.25 18.04
C GLU A 488 -9.01 -14.53 17.23
N ILE A 489 -9.35 -14.42 15.93
CA ILE A 489 -9.46 -15.56 15.01
C ILE A 489 -8.13 -16.35 14.93
N HIS A 490 -6.99 -15.72 15.25
CA HIS A 490 -5.72 -16.44 15.32
C HIS A 490 -5.68 -17.57 16.36
N ALA A 491 -6.54 -17.55 17.39
CA ALA A 491 -6.66 -18.69 18.29
C ALA A 491 -7.18 -19.95 17.56
N ILE A 492 -8.06 -19.79 16.56
CA ILE A 492 -8.49 -20.89 15.67
C ILE A 492 -7.31 -21.35 14.81
N THR A 493 -6.53 -20.41 14.27
CA THR A 493 -5.35 -20.77 13.46
C THR A 493 -4.33 -21.57 14.28
N LEU A 494 -4.11 -21.20 15.54
CA LEU A 494 -3.24 -21.93 16.45
C LEU A 494 -3.79 -23.33 16.78
N ALA A 495 -5.09 -23.42 17.06
CA ALA A 495 -5.76 -24.71 17.28
C ALA A 495 -5.61 -25.62 16.05
N ALA A 496 -5.79 -25.09 14.84
CA ALA A 496 -5.63 -25.82 13.60
C ALA A 496 -4.18 -26.32 13.40
N VAL A 497 -3.17 -25.47 13.66
CA VAL A 497 -1.76 -25.90 13.60
C VAL A 497 -1.48 -27.05 14.58
N ILE A 498 -2.01 -26.98 15.80
CA ILE A 498 -1.85 -28.06 16.79
C ILE A 498 -2.51 -29.35 16.28
N VAL A 499 -3.75 -29.28 15.78
CA VAL A 499 -4.47 -30.45 15.23
C VAL A 499 -3.70 -31.08 14.07
N ILE A 500 -3.21 -30.27 13.14
CA ILE A 500 -2.42 -30.76 12.01
C ILE A 500 -1.11 -31.40 12.51
N GLY A 501 -0.44 -30.80 13.50
CA GLY A 501 0.76 -31.36 14.11
C GLY A 501 0.55 -32.72 14.80
N LEU A 502 -0.68 -33.05 15.22
CA LEU A 502 -1.03 -34.35 15.79
C LEU A 502 -1.44 -35.39 14.75
N TYR A 503 -1.63 -35.01 13.50
CA TYR A 503 -2.10 -35.94 12.48
C TYR A 503 -1.01 -37.00 12.22
N HIS A 504 -1.27 -38.26 12.57
CA HIS A 504 -0.36 -39.38 12.28
C HIS A 504 -0.92 -40.31 11.18
N GLY A 505 -1.95 -39.86 10.44
CA GLY A 505 -2.60 -40.67 9.41
C GLY A 505 -1.74 -40.86 8.15
N PRO A 506 -2.20 -41.71 7.21
CA PRO A 506 -1.51 -41.96 5.95
C PRO A 506 -1.35 -40.67 5.17
N LYS A 507 -0.18 -40.47 4.56
CA LYS A 507 0.14 -39.28 3.75
C LYS A 507 -0.20 -39.56 2.30
N LEU A 508 -0.53 -38.54 1.50
CA LEU A 508 -0.88 -38.75 0.09
C LEU A 508 0.22 -39.47 -0.70
N ARG A 509 1.50 -39.22 -0.37
CA ARG A 509 2.65 -39.92 -0.96
C ARG A 509 2.70 -41.43 -0.72
N ASP A 510 1.90 -41.95 0.22
CA ASP A 510 1.87 -43.38 0.56
C ASP A 510 0.89 -44.16 -0.34
N TYR A 511 0.06 -43.47 -1.13
CA TYR A 511 -0.80 -44.08 -2.13
C TYR A 511 0.00 -44.46 -3.40
N PRO A 512 -0.33 -45.60 -4.04
CA PRO A 512 0.49 -46.18 -5.12
C PRO A 512 0.66 -45.26 -6.35
N GLY A 513 -0.34 -44.44 -6.69
CA GLY A 513 -0.27 -43.47 -7.81
C GLY A 513 0.49 -42.17 -7.51
N LEU A 514 0.80 -41.89 -6.24
CA LEU A 514 1.44 -40.64 -5.77
C LEU A 514 2.85 -40.89 -5.21
N SER A 515 3.42 -42.05 -5.52
CA SER A 515 4.77 -42.46 -5.08
C SER A 515 5.89 -41.56 -5.62
N TRP A 516 5.64 -40.78 -6.69
CA TRP A 516 6.55 -39.76 -7.22
C TRP A 516 6.80 -38.58 -6.26
N LEU A 517 5.94 -38.38 -5.25
CA LEU A 517 6.17 -37.38 -4.19
C LEU A 517 7.26 -37.80 -3.19
N LYS A 518 7.73 -39.06 -3.22
CA LYS A 518 8.78 -39.53 -2.30
C LYS A 518 10.13 -38.94 -2.67
N GLU A 519 10.86 -38.48 -1.65
CA GLU A 519 12.27 -38.14 -1.84
C GLU A 519 13.05 -39.38 -2.27
N PRO A 520 13.97 -39.25 -3.25
CA PRO A 520 14.89 -40.33 -3.58
C PRO A 520 15.75 -40.63 -2.35
N VAL A 521 15.67 -41.85 -1.85
CA VAL A 521 16.54 -42.34 -0.77
C VAL A 521 17.88 -42.67 -1.39
N ARG A 522 18.96 -42.04 -0.91
CA ARG A 522 20.33 -42.47 -1.25
C ARG A 522 20.52 -43.89 -0.71
N THR A 523 20.45 -44.89 -1.59
CA THR A 523 20.72 -46.27 -1.23
C THR A 523 22.21 -46.42 -0.94
N THR A 524 22.56 -47.19 0.09
CA THR A 524 23.92 -47.46 0.59
C THR A 524 24.93 -47.95 -0.46
N ARG A 525 24.49 -48.27 -1.67
CA ARG A 525 25.30 -48.71 -2.81
C ARG A 525 26.20 -47.60 -3.39
N ASP A 526 25.79 -46.33 -3.30
CA ASP A 526 26.59 -45.19 -3.79
C ASP A 526 27.78 -44.85 -2.88
N ARG A 527 27.81 -45.36 -1.63
CA ARG A 527 28.94 -45.12 -0.72
C ARG A 527 30.19 -45.91 -1.12
N LYS A 528 30.03 -47.00 -1.89
CA LYS A 528 31.14 -47.87 -2.30
C LYS A 528 31.89 -47.34 -3.52
N THR A 529 31.27 -46.48 -4.32
CA THR A 529 31.86 -45.91 -5.55
C THR A 529 32.78 -44.72 -5.26
N ASP A 530 32.57 -43.98 -4.16
CA ASP A 530 33.48 -42.90 -3.75
C ASP A 530 34.68 -43.37 -2.92
N THR A 531 34.68 -44.61 -2.42
CA THR A 531 35.79 -45.20 -1.62
C THR A 531 36.72 -46.13 -2.41
N LEU A 532 36.57 -46.23 -3.74
CA LEU A 532 37.45 -47.01 -4.60
C LEU A 532 38.27 -46.09 -5.51
N GLN A 533 39.09 -45.23 -4.90
CA GLN A 533 40.38 -44.84 -5.50
C GLN A 533 41.44 -45.75 -4.88
N PRO A 534 42.24 -46.48 -5.67
CA PRO A 534 43.21 -47.42 -5.14
C PRO A 534 44.37 -46.68 -4.45
N GLU A 535 44.69 -47.11 -3.24
CA GLU A 535 46.03 -46.96 -2.64
C GLU A 535 47.07 -47.35 -3.68
N GLN A 536 47.78 -46.37 -4.25
CA GLN A 536 49.08 -46.64 -4.84
C GLN A 536 50.10 -46.72 -3.71
N SER A 537 50.57 -47.94 -3.51
CA SER A 537 51.70 -48.37 -2.70
C SER A 537 52.92 -47.47 -2.86
N GLY A 538 53.52 -47.12 -1.72
CA GLY A 538 54.92 -46.73 -1.67
C GLY A 538 55.86 -47.91 -1.95
N ASP A 539 57.10 -47.53 -2.26
CA ASP A 539 58.33 -48.32 -2.37
C ASP A 539 58.52 -49.25 -3.58
N SER A 540 59.33 -48.79 -4.54
CA SER A 540 60.69 -49.34 -4.70
C SER A 540 61.54 -48.53 -5.71
N ARG A 541 62.73 -48.14 -5.24
CA ARG A 541 63.92 -47.56 -5.90
C ARG A 541 63.99 -46.05 -6.13
#